data_AF-A0A847YSE0-F1
#
_entry.id   AF-A0A847YSE0-F1
#
_cell.length_a   1.000
_cell.length_b   1.000
_cell.length_c   1.000
_cell.angle_alpha   90.00
_cell.angle_beta   90.00
_cell.angle_gamma   90.00
#
_symmetry.space_group_name_H-M   'P 1'
#
loop_
_entity.id
_entity.type
_entity.pdbx_description
1 polymer ?
#
loop_
_entity_poly.entity_id
_entity_poly.type
_entity_poly.pdbx_seq_one_letter_code
_entity_poly.pdbx_strand_id
1 'polypeptide(L)'
;DPRSDIYSLGVLLCWLLTGEVEVDQGKKAIGDRRLLSVVNRCTAFDPRDRFKSALQVRDALSGRAQRRRTLAGLAAVLLLAGGLLAARLTAGVHFREPLIGQAVRAELGKPNGALNEDDLASVQQLFVFGETAVADLDSFNNLVNEFANSGGTQTRGGIASLKDLAKMKNLRKVKVAFEDIHDLTPLAGLPYLEEIDLRNNPVESVAPLAGMASLNALILFDSNVADLTALGACPNLTLLDVGGTPITSPAAFQGLGALRTLILHKSQLSSLQGIQAFPLLEMINLANTPVRDLSPLLELPNLQRVIVSEDMRAAVEALGGKEKFKVEYQ
;
A
#
# COMPACT_ATOMS: atom_id res chain seq x y z
N ASP A 1 76.15 3.37 5.49
CA ASP A 1 74.87 3.78 6.10
C ASP A 1 74.27 2.52 6.72
N PRO A 2 74.27 2.39 8.06
CA PRO A 2 73.85 1.16 8.74
C PRO A 2 72.42 0.71 8.41
N ARG A 3 71.60 1.61 7.84
CA ARG A 3 70.24 1.28 7.37
C ARG A 3 70.25 0.44 6.09
N SER A 4 71.24 0.63 5.21
CA SER A 4 71.43 -0.23 4.03
C SER A 4 71.75 -1.65 4.45
N ASP A 5 72.60 -1.82 5.47
CA ASP A 5 73.02 -3.14 5.96
C ASP A 5 71.84 -3.90 6.58
N ILE A 6 70.98 -3.19 7.34
CA ILE A 6 69.73 -3.75 7.90
C ILE A 6 68.74 -4.12 6.79
N TYR A 7 68.62 -3.31 5.73
CA TYR A 7 67.79 -3.63 4.57
C TYR A 7 68.29 -4.89 3.88
N SER A 8 69.59 -4.97 3.56
CA SER A 8 70.21 -6.14 2.94
C SER A 8 70.03 -7.42 3.77
N LEU A 9 70.13 -7.32 5.11
CA LEU A 9 69.80 -8.43 6.01
C LEU A 9 68.33 -8.86 5.87
N GLY A 10 67.40 -7.91 5.76
CA GLY A 10 65.98 -8.20 5.54
C GLY A 10 65.69 -8.89 4.21
N VAL A 11 66.34 -8.46 3.13
CA VAL A 11 66.25 -9.11 1.81
C VAL A 11 66.79 -10.54 1.88
N LEU A 12 67.96 -10.73 2.49
CA LEU A 12 68.57 -12.04 2.66
C LEU A 12 67.70 -12.99 3.50
N LEU A 13 67.14 -12.49 4.61
CA LEU A 13 66.19 -13.26 5.43
C LEU A 13 64.94 -13.65 4.64
N CYS A 14 64.39 -12.74 3.82
CA CYS A 14 63.25 -13.05 2.97
C CYS A 14 63.59 -14.19 2.00
N TRP A 15 64.72 -14.10 1.31
CA TRP A 15 65.19 -15.14 0.38
C TRP A 15 65.47 -16.48 1.07
N LEU A 16 66.11 -16.47 2.25
CA LEU A 16 66.36 -17.71 3.00
C LEU A 16 65.06 -18.39 3.44
N LEU A 17 64.02 -17.62 3.72
CA LEU A 17 62.73 -18.14 4.19
C LEU A 17 61.83 -18.62 3.06
N THR A 18 61.94 -18.06 1.85
CA THR A 18 60.96 -18.32 0.78
C THR A 18 61.56 -18.70 -0.58
N GLY A 19 62.88 -18.55 -0.76
CA GLY A 19 63.56 -18.72 -2.05
C GLY A 19 63.31 -17.58 -3.05
N GLU A 20 62.46 -16.61 -2.69
CA GLU A 20 62.06 -15.51 -3.58
C GLU A 20 63.10 -14.39 -3.59
N VAL A 21 63.45 -13.93 -4.79
CA VAL A 21 64.38 -12.80 -4.97
C VAL A 21 63.65 -11.46 -4.80
N GLU A 22 62.38 -11.42 -5.20
CA GLU A 22 61.50 -10.25 -5.06
C GLU A 22 60.91 -10.21 -3.63
N VAL A 23 61.36 -9.22 -2.84
CA VAL A 23 60.99 -9.09 -1.41
C VAL A 23 59.48 -9.06 -1.19
N ASP A 24 58.71 -8.39 -2.05
CA ASP A 24 57.26 -8.25 -1.88
C ASP A 24 56.49 -9.54 -2.22
N GLN A 25 57.08 -10.39 -3.06
CA GLN A 25 56.56 -11.74 -3.31
C GLN A 25 56.92 -12.66 -2.14
N GLY A 26 58.17 -12.61 -1.67
CA GLY A 26 58.61 -13.37 -0.50
C GLY A 26 57.81 -13.04 0.76
N LYS A 27 57.52 -11.76 1.04
CA LYS A 27 56.67 -11.36 2.18
C LYS A 27 55.29 -12.03 2.18
N LYS A 28 54.70 -12.27 1.01
CA LYS A 28 53.40 -12.95 0.89
C LYS A 28 53.50 -14.46 1.17
N ALA A 29 54.67 -15.04 0.92
CA ALA A 29 54.95 -16.46 1.13
C ALA A 29 55.37 -16.80 2.57
N ILE A 30 55.83 -15.82 3.37
CA ILE A 30 56.17 -16.04 4.79
C ILE A 30 54.89 -16.23 5.62
N GLY A 31 54.60 -17.47 5.99
CA GLY A 31 53.44 -17.81 6.83
C GLY A 31 53.59 -17.43 8.31
N ASP A 32 54.81 -17.35 8.85
CA ASP A 32 55.06 -16.98 10.24
C ASP A 32 55.00 -15.45 10.44
N ARG A 33 54.02 -14.99 11.23
CA ARG A 33 53.78 -13.55 11.47
C ARG A 33 54.94 -12.84 12.19
N ARG A 34 55.71 -13.52 13.04
CA ARG A 34 56.85 -12.93 13.75
C ARG A 34 58.02 -12.74 12.79
N LEU A 35 58.32 -13.75 11.98
CA LEU A 35 59.36 -13.65 10.94
C LEU A 35 58.98 -12.60 9.88
N LEU A 36 57.72 -12.59 9.44
CA LEU A 36 57.21 -11.55 8.54
C LEU A 36 57.36 -10.15 9.15
N SER A 37 57.10 -9.97 10.45
CA SER A 37 57.31 -8.69 11.15
C SER A 37 58.78 -8.28 11.20
N VAL A 38 59.71 -9.22 11.38
CA VAL A 38 61.15 -8.95 11.34
C VAL A 38 61.57 -8.55 9.93
N VAL A 39 61.19 -9.33 8.92
CA VAL A 39 61.47 -9.02 7.50
C VAL A 39 60.87 -7.67 7.10
N ASN A 40 59.65 -7.35 7.52
CA ASN A 40 59.02 -6.05 7.27
C ASN A 40 59.78 -4.90 7.93
N ARG A 41 60.28 -5.07 9.15
CA ARG A 41 61.06 -4.04 9.85
C ARG A 41 62.43 -3.82 9.20
N CYS A 42 63.11 -4.90 8.81
CA CYS A 42 64.39 -4.79 8.11
C CYS A 42 64.23 -4.15 6.73
N THR A 43 63.20 -4.56 5.98
CA THR A 43 62.96 -4.08 4.61
C THR A 43 62.26 -2.71 4.52
N ALA A 44 61.80 -2.15 5.65
CA ALA A 44 61.26 -0.79 5.70
C ALA A 44 62.29 0.30 5.39
N PHE A 45 63.59 -0.04 5.40
CA PHE A 45 64.69 0.87 5.06
C PHE A 45 65.08 0.81 3.58
N ASP A 46 64.16 0.40 2.70
CA ASP A 46 64.40 0.29 1.26
C ASP A 46 65.06 1.57 0.72
N PRO A 47 66.23 1.44 0.04
CA PRO A 47 66.91 2.58 -0.55
C PRO A 47 66.02 3.43 -1.47
N ARG A 48 65.04 2.81 -2.14
CA ARG A 48 64.11 3.46 -3.06
C ARG A 48 63.09 4.36 -2.35
N ASP A 49 62.77 4.04 -1.10
CA ASP A 49 61.78 4.75 -0.29
C ASP A 49 62.40 5.81 0.64
N ARG A 50 63.71 6.08 0.50
CA ARG A 50 64.39 7.12 1.26
C ARG A 50 63.91 8.50 0.82
N PHE A 51 63.61 9.34 1.81
CA PHE A 51 63.33 10.75 1.57
C PHE A 51 64.52 11.42 0.87
N LYS A 52 64.28 12.00 -0.31
CA LYS A 52 65.32 12.59 -1.16
C LYS A 52 65.83 13.93 -0.62
N SER A 53 65.15 14.52 0.37
CA SER A 53 65.53 15.79 0.99
C SER A 53 65.04 15.92 2.43
N ALA A 54 65.70 16.76 3.22
CA ALA A 54 65.29 17.10 4.59
C ALA A 54 63.87 17.70 4.67
N LEU A 55 63.42 18.33 3.57
CA LEU A 55 62.09 18.91 3.44
C LEU A 55 61.00 17.82 3.42
N GLN A 56 61.25 16.71 2.72
CA GLN A 56 60.32 15.56 2.71
C GLN A 56 60.26 14.87 4.08
N VAL A 57 61.39 14.79 4.80
CA VAL A 57 61.43 14.23 6.16
C VAL A 57 60.59 15.08 7.12
N ARG A 58 60.75 16.41 7.08
CA ARG A 58 59.98 17.36 7.91
C ARG A 58 58.48 17.24 7.62
N ASP A 59 58.10 17.16 6.34
CA ASP A 59 56.70 17.10 5.95
C ASP A 59 56.06 15.76 6.39
N ALA A 60 56.80 14.66 6.34
CA ALA A 60 56.38 13.36 6.89
C ALA A 60 56.22 13.37 8.42
N LEU A 61 57.19 13.94 9.15
CA LEU A 61 57.16 14.05 10.62
C LEU A 61 56.06 15.01 11.12
N SER A 62 55.73 16.05 10.36
CA SER A 62 54.70 17.03 10.73
C SER A 62 53.27 16.46 10.67
N GLY A 63 53.08 15.28 10.08
CA GLY A 63 51.77 14.65 9.90
C GLY A 63 50.80 15.42 8.99
N ARG A 64 51.22 16.54 8.38
CA ARG A 64 50.36 17.40 7.53
C ARG A 64 49.80 16.65 6.33
N ALA A 65 50.60 15.79 5.69
CA ALA A 65 50.16 14.99 4.56
C ALA A 65 49.12 13.92 4.96
N GLN A 66 49.34 13.25 6.10
CA GLN A 66 48.41 12.27 6.67
C GLN A 66 47.08 12.95 7.05
N ARG A 67 47.14 14.10 7.76
CA ARG A 67 45.95 14.88 8.15
C ARG A 67 45.17 15.39 6.94
N ARG A 68 45.84 15.83 5.87
CA ARG A 68 45.15 16.22 4.61
C ARG A 68 44.45 15.05 3.96
N ARG A 69 45.05 13.85 3.92
CA ARG A 69 44.42 12.65 3.36
C ARG A 69 43.24 12.18 4.20
N THR A 70 43.35 12.19 5.52
CA THR A 70 42.23 11.83 6.41
C THR A 70 41.09 12.85 6.34
N LEU A 71 41.41 14.15 6.28
CA LEU A 71 40.40 15.22 6.10
C LEU A 71 39.73 15.14 4.73
N ALA A 72 40.49 14.89 3.66
CA ALA A 72 39.93 14.70 2.31
C ALA A 72 39.05 13.44 2.24
N GLY A 73 39.44 12.34 2.90
CA GLY A 73 38.63 11.13 3.01
C GLY A 73 37.34 11.37 3.79
N LEU A 74 37.40 12.06 4.93
CA LEU A 74 36.22 12.46 5.72
C LEU A 74 35.30 13.40 4.93
N ALA A 75 35.85 14.37 4.20
CA ALA A 75 35.09 15.26 3.34
C ALA A 75 34.42 14.50 2.18
N ALA A 76 35.10 13.54 1.56
CA ALA A 76 34.51 12.69 0.52
C ALA A 76 33.39 11.81 1.07
N VAL A 77 33.55 11.24 2.27
CA VAL A 77 32.50 10.46 2.94
C VAL A 77 31.31 11.35 3.32
N LEU A 78 31.54 12.57 3.81
CA LEU A 78 30.48 13.53 4.10
C LEU A 78 29.78 14.03 2.83
N LEU A 79 30.50 14.20 1.72
CA LEU A 79 29.92 14.57 0.43
C LEU A 79 29.14 13.40 -0.20
N LEU A 80 29.62 12.16 -0.03
CA LEU A 80 28.89 10.95 -0.45
C LEU A 80 27.66 10.71 0.42
N ALA A 81 27.78 10.85 1.74
CA ALA A 81 26.65 10.74 2.67
C ALA A 81 25.65 11.88 2.46
N GLY A 82 26.11 13.11 2.27
CA GLY A 82 25.30 14.27 1.93
C GLY A 82 24.66 14.15 0.56
N GLY A 83 25.37 13.60 -0.42
CA GLY A 83 24.86 13.30 -1.76
C GLY A 83 23.85 12.16 -1.78
N LEU A 84 24.04 11.12 -0.95
CA LEU A 84 23.07 10.03 -0.76
C LEU A 84 21.84 10.48 0.02
N LEU A 85 21.99 11.34 1.03
CA LEU A 85 20.85 11.99 1.70
C LEU A 85 20.10 12.92 0.74
N ALA A 86 20.82 13.74 -0.04
CA ALA A 86 20.21 14.61 -1.05
C ALA A 86 19.52 13.81 -2.15
N ALA A 87 20.13 12.70 -2.61
CA ALA A 87 19.53 11.80 -3.59
C ALA A 87 18.25 11.15 -3.05
N ARG A 88 18.23 10.73 -1.77
CA ARG A 88 17.02 10.26 -1.08
C ARG A 88 15.95 11.35 -0.96
N LEU A 89 16.35 12.60 -0.74
CA LEU A 89 15.42 13.74 -0.68
C LEU A 89 14.88 14.14 -2.07
N THR A 90 15.57 13.78 -3.16
CA THR A 90 15.16 14.11 -4.54
C THR A 90 14.39 13.00 -5.26
N ALA A 91 14.42 11.77 -4.77
CA ALA A 91 13.67 10.66 -5.37
C ALA A 91 12.22 10.67 -4.84
N GLY A 92 11.37 11.47 -5.46
CA GLY A 92 9.94 11.52 -5.13
C GLY A 92 9.24 10.17 -5.36
N VAL A 93 8.14 9.93 -4.63
CA VAL A 93 7.33 8.73 -4.81
C VAL A 93 6.65 8.77 -6.17
N HIS A 94 6.84 7.72 -6.96
CA HIS A 94 6.24 7.56 -8.27
C HIS A 94 5.01 6.65 -8.20
N PHE A 95 3.90 7.07 -8.81
CA PHE A 95 2.67 6.31 -8.97
C PHE A 95 2.62 5.69 -10.37
N ARG A 96 2.37 4.38 -10.44
CA ARG A 96 2.06 3.67 -11.68
C ARG A 96 0.71 4.10 -12.21
N GLU A 97 -0.25 4.34 -11.31
CA GLU A 97 -1.58 4.85 -11.63
C GLU A 97 -1.62 6.38 -11.43
N PRO A 98 -1.64 7.18 -12.51
CA PRO A 98 -1.60 8.64 -12.37
C PRO A 98 -2.79 9.20 -11.59
N LEU A 99 -3.99 8.62 -11.74
CA LEU A 99 -5.21 9.05 -11.04
C LEU A 99 -5.12 8.81 -9.52
N ILE A 100 -4.51 7.70 -9.08
CA ILE A 100 -4.24 7.48 -7.65
C ILE A 100 -3.29 8.56 -7.13
N GLY A 101 -2.25 8.91 -7.89
CA GLY A 101 -1.35 10.01 -7.54
C GLY A 101 -2.07 11.37 -7.48
N GLN A 102 -3.02 11.64 -8.39
CA GLN A 102 -3.83 12.87 -8.36
C GLN A 102 -4.75 12.92 -7.14
N ALA A 103 -5.37 11.80 -6.77
CA ALA A 103 -6.24 11.73 -5.60
C ALA A 103 -5.45 11.96 -4.29
N VAL A 104 -4.26 11.37 -4.18
CA VAL A 104 -3.33 11.66 -3.08
C VAL A 104 -2.99 13.14 -3.01
N ARG A 105 -2.71 13.78 -4.15
CA ARG A 105 -2.42 15.23 -4.18
C ARG A 105 -3.63 16.08 -3.79
N ALA A 106 -4.83 15.66 -4.19
CA ALA A 106 -6.07 16.34 -3.88
C ALA A 106 -6.32 16.34 -2.37
N GLU A 107 -6.19 15.18 -1.72
CA GLU A 107 -6.32 15.06 -0.26
C GLU A 107 -5.28 15.91 0.48
N LEU A 108 -4.02 15.89 0.02
CA LEU A 108 -2.93 16.65 0.66
C LEU A 108 -2.97 18.16 0.38
N GLY A 109 -3.83 18.63 -0.52
CA GLY A 109 -3.79 20.01 -1.01
C GLY A 109 -2.45 20.37 -1.70
N LYS A 110 -1.78 19.37 -2.29
CA LYS A 110 -0.42 19.48 -2.83
C LYS A 110 -0.39 19.18 -4.35
N PRO A 111 -0.89 20.11 -5.20
CA PRO A 111 -1.04 19.86 -6.63
C PRO A 111 0.31 19.68 -7.35
N ASN A 112 1.37 20.30 -6.84
CA ASN A 112 2.71 20.30 -7.46
C ASN A 112 3.79 19.81 -6.50
N GLY A 113 4.97 19.50 -7.04
CA GLY A 113 6.15 19.08 -6.28
C GLY A 113 6.19 17.58 -5.96
N ALA A 114 7.34 17.10 -5.48
CA ALA A 114 7.53 15.69 -5.15
C ALA A 114 6.71 15.28 -3.92
N LEU A 115 6.12 14.08 -3.98
CA LEU A 115 5.53 13.41 -2.82
C LEU A 115 6.63 12.61 -2.11
N ASN A 116 6.68 12.67 -0.79
CA ASN A 116 7.60 11.89 0.05
C ASN A 116 6.84 10.87 0.91
N GLU A 117 7.55 10.07 1.70
CA GLU A 117 6.91 9.04 2.54
C GLU A 117 6.03 9.63 3.65
N ASP A 118 6.39 10.80 4.20
CA ASP A 118 5.61 11.47 5.24
C ASP A 118 4.29 12.00 4.69
N ASP A 119 4.29 12.52 3.46
CA ASP A 119 3.08 12.89 2.71
C ASP A 119 2.14 11.69 2.58
N LEU A 120 2.66 10.51 2.22
CA LEU A 120 1.83 9.31 2.05
C LEU A 120 1.36 8.70 3.37
N ALA A 121 2.08 8.98 4.47
CA ALA A 121 1.67 8.56 5.80
C ALA A 121 0.50 9.38 6.35
N SER A 122 0.28 10.61 5.86
CA SER A 122 -0.85 11.44 6.30
C SER A 122 -2.14 11.19 5.50
N VAL A 123 -2.05 10.54 4.34
CA VAL A 123 -3.21 10.13 3.53
C VAL A 123 -4.06 9.09 4.27
N GLN A 124 -5.34 9.41 4.46
CA GLN A 124 -6.34 8.56 5.10
C GLN A 124 -7.55 8.27 4.20
N GLN A 125 -7.78 9.07 3.16
CA GLN A 125 -8.95 8.92 2.30
C GLN A 125 -8.63 9.19 0.83
N LEU A 126 -9.16 8.37 -0.06
CA LEU A 126 -8.93 8.50 -1.48
C LEU A 126 -10.26 8.45 -2.24
N PHE A 127 -10.48 9.43 -3.11
CA PHE A 127 -11.72 9.59 -3.88
C PHE A 127 -11.42 9.76 -5.37
N VAL A 128 -11.89 8.81 -6.18
CA VAL A 128 -11.80 8.82 -7.65
C VAL A 128 -13.12 8.36 -8.23
N PHE A 129 -13.63 9.09 -9.22
CA PHE A 129 -14.78 8.70 -10.02
C PHE A 129 -14.43 8.89 -11.50
N GLY A 130 -14.35 7.78 -12.24
CA GLY A 130 -13.91 7.80 -13.63
C GLY A 130 -12.58 8.55 -13.79
N GLU A 131 -12.51 9.49 -14.74
CA GLU A 131 -11.27 10.23 -14.98
C GLU A 131 -10.97 11.34 -13.94
N THR A 132 -11.78 11.47 -12.88
CA THR A 132 -11.69 12.59 -11.94
C THR A 132 -11.31 12.14 -10.53
N ALA A 133 -10.23 12.72 -10.01
CA ALA A 133 -9.84 12.62 -8.60
C ALA A 133 -10.31 13.86 -7.82
N VAL A 134 -10.87 13.66 -6.63
CA VAL A 134 -11.41 14.75 -5.78
C VAL A 134 -10.86 14.68 -4.37
N ALA A 135 -10.90 15.81 -3.65
CA ALA A 135 -10.30 15.94 -2.32
C ALA A 135 -11.22 15.48 -1.19
N ASP A 136 -12.54 15.48 -1.42
CA ASP A 136 -13.54 15.33 -0.37
C ASP A 136 -14.77 14.52 -0.82
N LEU A 137 -15.54 14.09 0.17
CA LEU A 137 -16.72 13.24 -0.02
C LEU A 137 -17.88 13.96 -0.71
N ASP A 138 -18.07 15.26 -0.48
CA ASP A 138 -19.17 16.02 -1.08
C ASP A 138 -18.94 16.13 -2.59
N SER A 139 -17.72 16.45 -2.99
CA SER A 139 -17.28 16.46 -4.39
C SER A 139 -17.45 15.08 -5.05
N PHE A 140 -17.10 14.00 -4.36
CA PHE A 140 -17.32 12.63 -4.86
C PHE A 140 -18.81 12.31 -5.05
N ASN A 141 -19.65 12.66 -4.07
CA ASN A 141 -21.10 12.43 -4.16
C ASN A 141 -21.74 13.25 -5.28
N ASN A 142 -21.25 14.46 -5.54
CA ASN A 142 -21.70 15.26 -6.68
C ASN A 142 -21.42 14.54 -8.01
N LEU A 143 -20.21 13.99 -8.20
CA LEU A 143 -19.86 13.21 -9.40
C LEU A 143 -20.76 11.97 -9.56
N VAL A 144 -21.04 11.25 -8.47
CA VAL A 144 -21.98 10.11 -8.47
C VAL A 144 -23.39 10.55 -8.90
N ASN A 145 -23.87 11.68 -8.38
CA ASN A 145 -25.20 12.20 -8.72
C ASN A 145 -25.27 12.67 -10.18
N GLU A 146 -24.23 13.34 -10.67
CA GLU A 146 -24.11 13.74 -12.08
C GLU A 146 -24.09 12.53 -13.01
N PHE A 147 -23.36 11.47 -12.65
CA PHE A 147 -23.35 10.22 -13.40
C PHE A 147 -24.74 9.60 -13.47
N ALA A 148 -25.45 9.52 -12.35
CA ALA A 148 -26.81 9.00 -12.30
C ALA A 148 -27.79 9.84 -13.15
N ASN A 149 -27.69 11.17 -13.08
CA ASN A 149 -28.56 12.11 -13.80
C ASN A 149 -28.26 12.17 -15.31
N SER A 150 -27.04 11.85 -15.72
CA SER A 150 -26.61 11.82 -17.12
C SER A 150 -26.86 10.49 -17.83
N GLY A 151 -27.53 9.54 -17.17
CA GLY A 151 -27.82 8.21 -17.72
C GLY A 151 -26.57 7.36 -17.94
N GLY A 152 -25.49 7.62 -17.20
CA GLY A 152 -24.25 6.86 -17.28
C GLY A 152 -23.38 7.18 -18.51
N THR A 153 -23.47 8.38 -19.07
CA THR A 153 -22.76 8.77 -20.31
C THR A 153 -21.34 9.30 -20.11
N GLN A 154 -20.78 9.19 -18.89
CA GLN A 154 -19.41 9.64 -18.60
C GLN A 154 -18.34 8.67 -19.12
N THR A 155 -17.11 9.18 -19.28
CA THR A 155 -15.94 8.37 -19.62
C THR A 155 -15.53 7.51 -18.44
N ARG A 156 -15.35 6.20 -18.67
CA ARG A 156 -14.80 5.27 -17.67
C ARG A 156 -13.34 5.66 -17.38
N GLY A 157 -12.95 5.58 -16.11
CA GLY A 157 -11.58 5.91 -15.71
C GLY A 157 -10.56 4.87 -16.18
N GLY A 158 -9.28 5.22 -16.01
CA GLY A 158 -8.14 4.46 -16.52
C GLY A 158 -7.34 3.70 -15.46
N ILE A 159 -7.84 3.56 -14.22
CA ILE A 159 -7.13 2.82 -13.17
C ILE A 159 -7.18 1.33 -13.48
N ALA A 160 -6.01 0.76 -13.78
CA ALA A 160 -5.88 -0.67 -14.09
C ALA A 160 -5.57 -1.53 -12.86
N SER A 161 -4.98 -0.95 -11.81
CA SER A 161 -4.58 -1.70 -10.62
C SER A 161 -4.58 -0.88 -9.34
N LEU A 162 -5.10 -1.47 -8.26
CA LEU A 162 -5.07 -0.86 -6.92
C LEU A 162 -3.71 -1.01 -6.19
N LYS A 163 -2.67 -1.55 -6.84
CA LYS A 163 -1.37 -1.84 -6.18
C LYS A 163 -0.69 -0.63 -5.55
N ASP A 164 -0.90 0.56 -6.11
CA ASP A 164 -0.32 1.77 -5.55
C ASP A 164 -0.91 2.14 -4.19
N LEU A 165 -2.11 1.67 -3.83
CA LEU A 165 -2.75 1.90 -2.52
C LEU A 165 -1.90 1.40 -1.35
N ALA A 166 -1.08 0.36 -1.56
CA ALA A 166 -0.17 -0.16 -0.55
C ALA A 166 0.89 0.87 -0.06
N LYS A 167 1.07 1.99 -0.77
CA LYS A 167 1.97 3.07 -0.35
C LYS A 167 1.38 3.94 0.76
N MET A 168 0.06 3.97 0.92
CA MET A 168 -0.66 4.78 1.92
C MET A 168 -1.05 3.88 3.09
N LYS A 169 -0.15 3.75 4.06
CA LYS A 169 -0.27 2.77 5.15
C LYS A 169 -1.39 3.08 6.16
N ASN A 170 -1.85 4.33 6.19
CA ASN A 170 -2.87 4.82 7.11
C ASN A 170 -4.23 5.07 6.42
N LEU A 171 -4.42 4.47 5.22
CA LEU A 171 -5.64 4.61 4.45
C LEU A 171 -6.83 3.95 5.18
N ARG A 172 -7.88 4.74 5.40
CA ARG A 172 -9.12 4.36 6.09
C ARG A 172 -10.32 4.31 5.15
N LYS A 173 -10.35 5.15 4.12
CA LYS A 173 -11.46 5.22 3.16
C LYS A 173 -10.94 5.17 1.74
N VAL A 174 -11.51 4.29 0.93
CA VAL A 174 -11.22 4.21 -0.50
C VAL A 174 -12.52 4.22 -1.26
N LYS A 175 -12.75 5.27 -2.06
CA LYS A 175 -13.83 5.32 -3.03
C LYS A 175 -13.24 5.48 -4.41
N VAL A 176 -13.29 4.41 -5.19
CA VAL A 176 -12.76 4.36 -6.56
C VAL A 176 -13.84 3.75 -7.44
N ALA A 177 -14.62 4.63 -8.05
CA ALA A 177 -15.84 4.29 -8.76
C ALA A 177 -15.68 4.43 -10.27
N PHE A 178 -16.40 3.60 -11.02
CA PHE A 178 -16.46 3.68 -12.48
C PHE A 178 -15.08 3.58 -13.17
N GLU A 179 -14.28 2.61 -12.72
CA GLU A 179 -13.00 2.18 -13.30
C GLU A 179 -13.12 0.76 -13.89
N ASP A 180 -12.02 0.12 -14.28
CA ASP A 180 -11.99 -1.29 -14.73
C ASP A 180 -11.34 -2.20 -13.67
N ILE A 181 -11.79 -2.10 -12.41
CA ILE A 181 -11.19 -2.85 -11.30
C ILE A 181 -11.83 -4.23 -11.16
N HIS A 182 -10.99 -5.27 -11.24
CA HIS A 182 -11.36 -6.67 -11.02
C HIS A 182 -10.69 -7.26 -9.77
N ASP A 183 -9.44 -6.88 -9.51
CA ASP A 183 -8.59 -7.48 -8.46
C ASP A 183 -8.57 -6.63 -7.18
N LEU A 184 -9.11 -7.20 -6.10
CA LEU A 184 -9.12 -6.59 -4.76
C LEU A 184 -7.93 -6.98 -3.89
N THR A 185 -7.03 -7.85 -4.36
CA THR A 185 -5.84 -8.30 -3.61
C THR A 185 -5.02 -7.15 -3.00
N PRO A 186 -4.81 -6.01 -3.69
CA PRO A 186 -4.09 -4.89 -3.10
C PRO A 186 -4.71 -4.29 -1.82
N LEU A 187 -6.01 -4.51 -1.58
CA LEU A 187 -6.70 -3.98 -0.41
C LEU A 187 -6.50 -4.83 0.86
N ALA A 188 -6.22 -6.13 0.71
CA ALA A 188 -6.13 -7.09 1.80
C ALA A 188 -5.08 -6.73 2.87
N GLY A 189 -4.03 -6.00 2.46
CA GLY A 189 -2.91 -5.59 3.32
C GLY A 189 -3.07 -4.25 4.01
N LEU A 190 -4.22 -3.57 3.88
CA LEU A 190 -4.44 -2.23 4.45
C LEU A 190 -5.15 -2.34 5.82
N PRO A 191 -4.43 -2.24 6.95
CA PRO A 191 -4.93 -2.67 8.25
C PRO A 191 -6.02 -1.76 8.83
N TYR A 192 -6.07 -0.50 8.38
CA TYR A 192 -7.00 0.51 8.89
C TYR A 192 -8.16 0.81 7.93
N LEU A 193 -8.30 0.03 6.86
CA LEU A 193 -9.32 0.28 5.85
C LEU A 193 -10.71 -0.05 6.43
N GLU A 194 -11.54 0.97 6.54
CA GLU A 194 -12.85 0.97 7.18
C GLU A 194 -13.99 1.03 6.16
N GLU A 195 -13.83 1.84 5.11
CA GLU A 195 -14.85 2.05 4.10
C GLU A 195 -14.26 1.80 2.70
N ILE A 196 -14.91 0.91 1.95
CA ILE A 196 -14.57 0.59 0.57
C ILE A 196 -15.79 0.87 -0.31
N ASP A 197 -15.63 1.70 -1.33
CA ASP A 197 -16.64 1.99 -2.34
C ASP A 197 -16.04 1.80 -3.73
N LEU A 198 -16.41 0.70 -4.37
CA LEU A 198 -15.95 0.33 -5.71
C LEU A 198 -17.13 0.21 -6.67
N ARG A 199 -18.15 1.04 -6.52
CA ARG A 199 -19.33 1.02 -7.39
C ARG A 199 -18.97 1.15 -8.88
N ASN A 200 -19.78 0.52 -9.73
CA ASN A 200 -19.63 0.50 -11.19
C ASN A 200 -18.28 -0.06 -11.67
N ASN A 201 -17.66 -0.95 -10.87
CA ASN A 201 -16.49 -1.73 -11.27
C ASN A 201 -16.89 -3.20 -11.48
N PRO A 202 -16.29 -3.89 -12.46
CA PRO A 202 -16.58 -5.29 -12.76
C PRO A 202 -15.98 -6.29 -11.75
N VAL A 203 -16.03 -5.99 -10.45
CA VAL A 203 -15.53 -6.87 -9.38
C VAL A 203 -16.35 -8.17 -9.37
N GLU A 204 -15.67 -9.30 -9.46
CA GLU A 204 -16.31 -10.63 -9.45
C GLU A 204 -16.18 -11.35 -8.10
N SER A 205 -15.14 -11.03 -7.32
CA SER A 205 -14.84 -11.73 -6.06
C SER A 205 -14.42 -10.79 -4.95
N VAL A 206 -14.96 -11.04 -3.76
CA VAL A 206 -14.60 -10.35 -2.50
C VAL A 206 -13.69 -11.20 -1.61
N ALA A 207 -13.23 -12.38 -2.08
CA ALA A 207 -12.35 -13.25 -1.31
C ALA A 207 -11.10 -12.54 -0.73
N PRO A 208 -10.46 -11.59 -1.44
CA PRO A 208 -9.33 -10.85 -0.87
C PRO A 208 -9.66 -9.98 0.34
N LEU A 209 -10.94 -9.62 0.54
CA LEU A 209 -11.38 -8.81 1.68
C LEU A 209 -11.68 -9.65 2.92
N ALA A 210 -11.52 -10.98 2.85
CA ALA A 210 -11.83 -11.87 3.97
C ALA A 210 -11.00 -11.52 5.21
N GLY A 211 -11.66 -11.39 6.36
CA GLY A 211 -11.00 -11.17 7.65
C GLY A 211 -10.48 -9.75 7.86
N MET A 212 -10.86 -8.78 7.02
CA MET A 212 -10.51 -7.38 7.25
C MET A 212 -11.15 -6.88 8.55
N ALA A 213 -10.32 -6.72 9.59
CA ALA A 213 -10.77 -6.43 10.94
C ALA A 213 -11.42 -5.04 11.09
N SER A 214 -10.99 -4.06 10.30
CA SER A 214 -11.46 -2.67 10.39
C SER A 214 -12.63 -2.36 9.45
N LEU A 215 -12.90 -3.22 8.46
CA LEU A 215 -13.90 -2.98 7.43
C LEU A 215 -15.30 -2.94 8.04
N ASN A 216 -15.96 -1.78 7.91
CA ASN A 216 -17.30 -1.55 8.44
C ASN A 216 -18.35 -1.27 7.35
N ALA A 217 -17.92 -0.75 6.20
CA ALA A 217 -18.79 -0.44 5.07
C ALA A 217 -18.16 -0.90 3.75
N LEU A 218 -18.95 -1.64 2.96
CA LEU A 218 -18.57 -2.09 1.62
C LEU A 218 -19.68 -1.75 0.62
N ILE A 219 -19.32 -1.01 -0.43
CA ILE A 219 -20.22 -0.61 -1.51
C ILE A 219 -19.65 -1.17 -2.82
N LEU A 220 -20.41 -2.08 -3.43
CA LEU A 220 -20.13 -2.79 -4.67
C LEU A 220 -21.32 -2.69 -5.64
N PHE A 221 -22.04 -1.57 -5.59
CA PHE A 221 -23.16 -1.30 -6.48
C PHE A 221 -22.74 -1.45 -7.94
N ASP A 222 -23.56 -2.12 -8.77
CA ASP A 222 -23.30 -2.38 -10.18
C ASP A 222 -21.94 -3.07 -10.42
N SER A 223 -21.76 -4.22 -9.76
CA SER A 223 -20.62 -5.11 -9.92
C SER A 223 -21.08 -6.54 -10.22
N ASN A 224 -20.13 -7.45 -10.47
CA ASN A 224 -20.40 -8.82 -10.89
C ASN A 224 -20.31 -9.84 -9.74
N VAL A 225 -20.26 -9.38 -8.48
CA VAL A 225 -20.15 -10.26 -7.32
C VAL A 225 -21.45 -11.04 -7.10
N ALA A 226 -21.36 -12.37 -7.02
CA ALA A 226 -22.50 -13.24 -6.73
C ALA A 226 -22.41 -13.95 -5.36
N ASP A 227 -21.21 -14.05 -4.80
CA ASP A 227 -20.93 -14.72 -3.53
C ASP A 227 -20.14 -13.78 -2.60
N LEU A 228 -20.70 -13.52 -1.42
CA LEU A 228 -20.14 -12.63 -0.41
C LEU A 228 -19.79 -13.37 0.89
N THR A 229 -19.86 -14.70 0.90
CA THR A 229 -19.64 -15.52 2.11
C THR A 229 -18.26 -15.34 2.72
N ALA A 230 -17.25 -15.00 1.91
CA ALA A 230 -15.91 -14.65 2.38
C ALA A 230 -15.89 -13.48 3.37
N LEU A 231 -16.87 -12.56 3.29
CA LEU A 231 -17.01 -11.43 4.21
C LEU A 231 -17.57 -11.82 5.58
N GLY A 232 -18.05 -13.07 5.76
CA GLY A 232 -18.48 -13.56 7.07
C GLY A 232 -17.36 -13.59 8.12
N ALA A 233 -16.10 -13.50 7.70
CA ALA A 233 -14.94 -13.36 8.58
C ALA A 233 -14.64 -11.89 8.99
N CYS A 234 -15.37 -10.90 8.47
CA CYS A 234 -15.18 -9.48 8.78
C CYS A 234 -16.07 -9.08 9.97
N PRO A 235 -15.53 -8.97 11.20
CA PRO A 235 -16.35 -8.87 12.41
C PRO A 235 -17.11 -7.55 12.56
N ASN A 236 -16.65 -6.51 11.86
CA ASN A 236 -17.17 -5.14 12.00
C ASN A 236 -18.00 -4.69 10.79
N LEU A 237 -18.21 -5.55 9.78
CA LEU A 237 -18.98 -5.19 8.59
C LEU A 237 -20.46 -5.04 8.95
N THR A 238 -20.95 -3.80 8.90
CA THR A 238 -22.33 -3.43 9.29
C THR A 238 -23.13 -2.84 8.14
N LEU A 239 -22.47 -2.26 7.14
CA LEU A 239 -23.10 -1.71 5.95
C LEU A 239 -22.59 -2.45 4.71
N LEU A 240 -23.54 -3.00 3.96
CA LEU A 240 -23.26 -3.63 2.67
C LEU A 240 -24.22 -3.09 1.61
N ASP A 241 -23.66 -2.54 0.54
CA ASP A 241 -24.39 -2.18 -0.67
C ASP A 241 -23.91 -3.04 -1.84
N VAL A 242 -24.81 -3.86 -2.36
CA VAL A 242 -24.60 -4.77 -3.48
C VAL A 242 -25.76 -4.65 -4.46
N GLY A 243 -26.34 -3.45 -4.58
CA GLY A 243 -27.34 -3.19 -5.59
C GLY A 243 -26.80 -3.43 -7.01
N GLY A 244 -27.65 -3.79 -7.96
CA GLY A 244 -27.24 -4.06 -9.35
C GLY A 244 -26.35 -5.29 -9.54
N THR A 245 -26.12 -6.09 -8.50
CA THR A 245 -25.33 -7.34 -8.59
C THR A 245 -26.19 -8.54 -8.99
N PRO A 246 -25.59 -9.63 -9.52
CA PRO A 246 -26.31 -10.85 -9.91
C PRO A 246 -26.74 -11.75 -8.73
N ILE A 247 -26.91 -11.20 -7.52
CA ILE A 247 -27.32 -11.96 -6.35
C ILE A 247 -28.80 -12.35 -6.47
N THR A 248 -29.09 -13.63 -6.32
CA THR A 248 -30.45 -14.19 -6.50
C THR A 248 -31.09 -14.73 -5.22
N SER A 249 -30.29 -14.96 -4.17
CA SER A 249 -30.71 -15.59 -2.91
C SER A 249 -29.93 -15.05 -1.70
N PRO A 250 -30.53 -15.03 -0.49
CA PRO A 250 -29.82 -14.65 0.73
C PRO A 250 -28.64 -15.55 1.10
N ALA A 251 -28.53 -16.74 0.50
CA ALA A 251 -27.40 -17.65 0.70
C ALA A 251 -26.04 -16.99 0.39
N ALA A 252 -26.00 -16.02 -0.53
CA ALA A 252 -24.79 -15.26 -0.85
C ALA A 252 -24.23 -14.48 0.36
N PHE A 253 -25.05 -14.21 1.38
CA PHE A 253 -24.69 -13.44 2.57
C PHE A 253 -24.47 -14.31 3.81
N GLN A 254 -24.29 -15.63 3.65
CA GLN A 254 -24.09 -16.51 4.80
C GLN A 254 -22.88 -16.08 5.64
N GLY A 255 -23.08 -15.97 6.96
CA GLY A 255 -22.06 -15.56 7.92
C GLY A 255 -22.02 -14.06 8.22
N LEU A 256 -22.74 -13.22 7.47
CA LEU A 256 -22.75 -11.77 7.64
C LEU A 256 -23.75 -11.31 8.74
N GLY A 257 -23.76 -11.98 9.89
CA GLY A 257 -24.75 -11.76 10.95
C GLY A 257 -24.66 -10.41 11.68
N ALA A 258 -23.58 -9.65 11.45
CA ALA A 258 -23.35 -8.31 12.01
C ALA A 258 -23.98 -7.16 11.17
N LEU A 259 -24.54 -7.46 9.99
CA LEU A 259 -25.13 -6.44 9.12
C LEU A 259 -26.29 -5.71 9.81
N ARG A 260 -26.25 -4.38 9.72
CA ARG A 260 -27.31 -3.45 10.12
C ARG A 260 -28.01 -2.83 8.92
N THR A 261 -27.27 -2.59 7.85
CA THR A 261 -27.77 -2.01 6.60
C THR A 261 -27.41 -2.89 5.42
N LEU A 262 -28.43 -3.33 4.67
CA LEU A 262 -28.27 -4.13 3.46
C LEU A 262 -29.01 -3.47 2.28
N ILE A 263 -28.25 -3.01 1.28
CA ILE A 263 -28.79 -2.37 0.08
C ILE A 263 -28.70 -3.36 -1.09
N LEU A 264 -29.87 -3.72 -1.62
CA LEU A 264 -30.07 -4.71 -2.69
C LEU A 264 -30.78 -4.10 -3.90
N HIS A 265 -30.81 -2.77 -3.98
CA HIS A 265 -31.51 -2.04 -5.03
C HIS A 265 -31.10 -2.54 -6.43
N LYS A 266 -32.06 -2.85 -7.31
CA LYS A 266 -31.79 -3.42 -8.66
C LYS A 266 -31.04 -4.76 -8.69
N SER A 267 -30.88 -5.45 -7.55
CA SER A 267 -30.35 -6.82 -7.56
C SER A 267 -31.40 -7.80 -8.10
N GLN A 268 -30.95 -9.02 -8.42
CA GLN A 268 -31.80 -10.10 -8.93
C GLN A 268 -32.39 -10.98 -7.81
N LEU A 269 -32.42 -10.47 -6.58
CA LEU A 269 -32.91 -11.21 -5.42
C LEU A 269 -34.40 -11.53 -5.60
N SER A 270 -34.74 -12.82 -5.64
CA SER A 270 -36.11 -13.27 -5.93
C SER A 270 -36.86 -13.78 -4.71
N SER A 271 -36.15 -14.04 -3.61
CA SER A 271 -36.72 -14.57 -2.36
C SER A 271 -35.99 -14.01 -1.15
N LEU A 272 -36.73 -13.83 -0.05
CA LEU A 272 -36.21 -13.46 1.27
C LEU A 272 -36.08 -14.66 2.20
N GLN A 273 -36.22 -15.89 1.69
CA GLN A 273 -36.03 -17.08 2.50
C GLN A 273 -34.60 -17.13 3.07
N GLY A 274 -34.49 -17.24 4.40
CA GLY A 274 -33.21 -17.23 5.10
C GLY A 274 -32.76 -15.84 5.59
N ILE A 275 -33.56 -14.78 5.36
CA ILE A 275 -33.23 -13.43 5.86
C ILE A 275 -33.13 -13.37 7.38
N GLN A 276 -33.71 -14.33 8.11
CA GLN A 276 -33.60 -14.47 9.56
C GLN A 276 -32.14 -14.62 10.06
N ALA A 277 -31.21 -14.96 9.15
CA ALA A 277 -29.78 -15.00 9.45
C ALA A 277 -29.17 -13.62 9.78
N PHE A 278 -29.91 -12.52 9.62
CA PHE A 278 -29.47 -11.15 9.91
C PHE A 278 -30.24 -10.55 11.11
N PRO A 279 -30.04 -11.06 12.34
CA PRO A 279 -30.84 -10.65 13.50
C PRO A 279 -30.62 -9.18 13.90
N LEU A 280 -29.53 -8.56 13.47
CA LEU A 280 -29.17 -7.16 13.74
C LEU A 280 -29.58 -6.20 12.61
N LEU A 281 -30.25 -6.69 11.56
CA LEU A 281 -30.61 -5.86 10.42
C LEU A 281 -31.65 -4.80 10.82
N GLU A 282 -31.33 -3.54 10.57
CA GLU A 282 -32.15 -2.37 10.88
C GLU A 282 -32.76 -1.76 9.62
N MET A 283 -32.01 -1.80 8.51
CA MET A 283 -32.44 -1.25 7.22
C MET A 283 -32.17 -2.22 6.09
N ILE A 284 -33.18 -2.44 5.25
CA ILE A 284 -33.04 -3.15 3.98
C ILE A 284 -33.65 -2.34 2.84
N ASN A 285 -32.93 -2.25 1.72
CA ASN A 285 -33.44 -1.65 0.50
C ASN A 285 -33.62 -2.72 -0.58
N LEU A 286 -34.87 -2.98 -0.94
CA LEU A 286 -35.32 -3.96 -1.93
C LEU A 286 -35.92 -3.30 -3.18
N ALA A 287 -35.76 -1.99 -3.35
CA ALA A 287 -36.30 -1.28 -4.50
C ALA A 287 -35.75 -1.86 -5.82
N ASN A 288 -36.63 -2.04 -6.80
CA ASN A 288 -36.35 -2.60 -8.11
C ASN A 288 -35.79 -4.03 -8.05
N THR A 289 -36.20 -4.83 -7.07
CA THR A 289 -35.94 -6.28 -7.03
C THR A 289 -37.18 -7.07 -7.44
N PRO A 290 -37.05 -8.34 -7.86
CA PRO A 290 -38.18 -9.20 -8.16
C PRO A 290 -38.89 -9.80 -6.92
N VAL A 291 -38.45 -9.49 -5.68
CA VAL A 291 -39.11 -9.97 -4.45
C VAL A 291 -40.56 -9.50 -4.37
N ARG A 292 -41.51 -10.41 -4.17
CA ARG A 292 -42.93 -10.07 -3.97
C ARG A 292 -43.54 -10.64 -2.69
N ASP A 293 -42.83 -11.51 -1.98
CA ASP A 293 -43.20 -11.94 -0.63
C ASP A 293 -42.29 -11.25 0.40
N LEU A 294 -42.87 -10.33 1.17
CA LEU A 294 -42.20 -9.58 2.23
C LEU A 294 -42.43 -10.17 3.61
N SER A 295 -43.23 -11.24 3.74
CA SER A 295 -43.57 -11.83 5.04
C SER A 295 -42.35 -12.27 5.87
N PRO A 296 -41.22 -12.73 5.30
CA PRO A 296 -40.03 -13.06 6.09
C PRO A 296 -39.44 -11.88 6.88
N LEU A 297 -39.69 -10.63 6.44
CA LEU A 297 -39.21 -9.44 7.15
C LEU A 297 -39.89 -9.24 8.50
N LEU A 298 -41.07 -9.80 8.70
CA LEU A 298 -41.81 -9.71 9.98
C LEU A 298 -41.08 -10.45 11.12
N GLU A 299 -40.18 -11.36 10.80
CA GLU A 299 -39.41 -12.16 11.75
C GLU A 299 -38.13 -11.45 12.23
N LEU A 300 -37.76 -10.32 11.60
CA LEU A 300 -36.55 -9.57 11.96
C LEU A 300 -36.82 -8.65 13.16
N PRO A 301 -36.18 -8.90 14.31
CA PRO A 301 -36.55 -8.23 15.57
C PRO A 301 -36.12 -6.76 15.62
N ASN A 302 -35.09 -6.38 14.88
CA ASN A 302 -34.50 -5.04 14.90
C ASN A 302 -34.78 -4.24 13.62
N LEU A 303 -35.58 -4.78 12.68
CA LEU A 303 -35.83 -4.11 11.42
C LEU A 303 -36.69 -2.87 11.66
N GLN A 304 -36.20 -1.72 11.20
CA GLN A 304 -36.83 -0.42 11.40
C GLN A 304 -37.28 0.20 10.09
N ARG A 305 -36.54 -0.03 8.99
CA ARG A 305 -36.78 0.63 7.70
C ARG A 305 -36.66 -0.35 6.55
N VAL A 306 -37.67 -0.33 5.68
CA VAL A 306 -37.72 -1.12 4.46
C VAL A 306 -38.00 -0.19 3.30
N ILE A 307 -37.07 -0.12 2.35
CA ILE A 307 -37.22 0.68 1.12
C ILE A 307 -37.63 -0.27 -0.01
N VAL A 308 -38.72 0.05 -0.71
CA VAL A 308 -39.28 -0.73 -1.82
C VAL A 308 -39.67 0.18 -2.97
N SER A 309 -39.85 -0.39 -4.16
CA SER A 309 -40.38 0.35 -5.31
C SER A 309 -41.89 0.53 -5.21
N GLU A 310 -42.40 1.56 -5.88
CA GLU A 310 -43.84 1.84 -6.02
C GLU A 310 -44.67 0.63 -6.49
N ASP A 311 -44.13 -0.25 -7.33
CA ASP A 311 -44.81 -1.45 -7.84
C ASP A 311 -44.95 -2.58 -6.80
N MET A 312 -44.32 -2.44 -5.62
CA MET A 312 -44.38 -3.41 -4.52
C MET A 312 -45.49 -3.12 -3.51
N ARG A 313 -46.36 -2.13 -3.75
CA ARG A 313 -47.47 -1.78 -2.83
C ARG A 313 -48.35 -2.98 -2.45
N ALA A 314 -48.72 -3.82 -3.41
CA ALA A 314 -49.52 -5.02 -3.15
C ALA A 314 -48.81 -6.01 -2.21
N ALA A 315 -47.48 -6.14 -2.32
CA ALA A 315 -46.68 -6.99 -1.43
C ALA A 315 -46.62 -6.43 0.00
N VAL A 316 -46.59 -5.10 0.14
CA VAL A 316 -46.66 -4.42 1.44
C VAL A 316 -48.05 -4.57 2.06
N GLU A 317 -49.11 -4.35 1.28
CA GLU A 317 -50.51 -4.53 1.73
C GLU A 317 -50.76 -5.97 2.21
N ALA A 318 -50.13 -6.97 1.58
CA ALA A 318 -50.22 -8.37 1.98
C ALA A 318 -49.65 -8.66 3.38
N LEU A 319 -48.82 -7.78 3.95
CA LEU A 319 -48.37 -7.88 5.35
C LEU A 319 -49.53 -7.66 6.34
N GLY A 320 -50.58 -6.96 5.92
CA GLY A 320 -51.80 -6.75 6.70
C GLY A 320 -51.59 -5.89 7.95
N GLY A 321 -50.64 -4.95 7.93
CA GLY A 321 -50.36 -4.04 9.06
C GLY A 321 -49.62 -4.71 10.22
N LYS A 322 -49.02 -5.89 9.99
CA LYS A 322 -48.24 -6.62 11.01
C LYS A 322 -46.80 -6.13 11.11
N GLU A 323 -46.35 -5.34 10.14
CA GLU A 323 -45.02 -4.76 10.10
C GLU A 323 -44.76 -3.85 11.29
N LYS A 324 -43.57 -4.00 11.88
CA LYS A 324 -43.07 -3.13 12.96
C LYS A 324 -42.05 -2.11 12.44
N PHE A 325 -41.81 -2.13 11.13
CA PHE A 325 -40.88 -1.28 10.42
C PHE A 325 -41.62 -0.26 9.57
N LYS A 326 -40.98 0.87 9.32
CA LYS A 326 -41.44 1.88 8.38
C LYS A 326 -41.15 1.42 6.96
N VAL A 327 -42.14 1.50 6.09
CA VAL A 327 -41.99 1.30 4.64
C VAL A 327 -41.80 2.65 3.97
N GLU A 328 -40.77 2.76 3.14
CA GLU A 328 -40.47 3.93 2.30
C GLU A 328 -40.53 3.49 0.83
N TYR A 329 -41.21 4.29 0.00
CA TYR A 329 -41.35 4.03 -1.42
C TYR A 329 -40.39 4.91 -2.23
N GLN A 330 -39.76 4.31 -3.24
CA GLN A 330 -38.84 4.98 -4.19
C GLN A 330 -39.33 4.81 -5.63
#